data_AF-X1BAX8-F1
#
_entry.id   AF-X1BAX8-F1
#
_cell.length_a   1.000
_cell.length_b   1.000
_cell.length_c   1.000
_cell.angle_alpha   90.00
_cell.angle_beta   90.00
_cell.angle_gamma   90.00
#
_symmetry.space_group_name_H-M   'P 1'
#
loop_
_entity.id
_entity.type
_entity.pdbx_description
1 polymer ?
#
loop_
_entity_poly.entity_id
_entity_poly.type
_entity_poly.pdbx_seq_one_letter_code
_entity_poly.pdbx_strand_id
1 'polypeptide(L)' 'YGRTGIYEIMRITEHIKKTILSTSDANRIKQEAIHEGLITLRQDGVAKVLDGISTTEEVLRVTQI' A
#
# COMPACT_ATOMS: atom_id res chain seq x y z
N TYR A 1 7.09 22.63 10.99
CA TYR A 1 6.29 21.79 10.09
C TYR A 1 7.20 20.78 9.43
N GLY A 2 6.96 19.50 9.70
CA GLY A 2 7.71 18.39 9.11
C GLY A 2 6.94 17.74 7.96
N ARG A 3 7.59 16.82 7.27
CA ARG A 3 6.93 15.89 6.33
C ARG A 3 7.07 14.50 6.90
N THR A 4 6.02 13.69 6.77
CA THR A 4 6.04 12.26 7.09
C THR A 4 5.78 11.48 5.80
N GLY A 5 6.53 10.42 5.56
CA GLY A 5 6.30 9.54 4.41
C GLY A 5 5.17 8.57 4.69
N ILE A 6 4.44 8.16 3.67
CA ILE A 6 3.58 6.96 3.71
C ILE A 6 4.19 5.87 2.83
N TYR A 7 3.99 4.60 3.20
CA TYR A 7 4.72 3.48 2.60
C TYR A 7 3.80 2.33 2.20
N GLU A 8 4.11 1.72 1.06
CA GLU A 8 3.53 0.48 0.57
C GLU A 8 4.69 -0.44 0.21
N ILE A 9 4.91 -1.47 1.03
CA ILE A 9 6.09 -2.36 0.93
C ILE A 9 5.61 -3.78 0.68
N MET A 10 5.74 -4.24 -0.56
CA MET A 10 5.38 -5.59 -0.96
C MET A 10 6.56 -6.55 -0.78
N ARG A 11 6.36 -7.60 0.03
CA ARG A 11 7.32 -8.69 0.14
C ARG A 11 7.15 -9.63 -1.05
N ILE A 12 8.24 -9.98 -1.71
CA ILE A 12 8.22 -11.00 -2.78
C ILE A 12 8.29 -12.37 -2.12
N THR A 13 7.14 -12.95 -1.84
CA THR A 13 7.02 -14.34 -1.38
C THR A 13 7.09 -15.30 -2.57
N GLU A 14 7.21 -16.60 -2.29
CA GLU A 14 7.19 -17.60 -3.36
C GLU A 14 5.85 -17.65 -4.10
N HIS A 15 4.75 -17.31 -3.43
CA HIS A 15 3.44 -17.24 -4.06
C HIS A 15 3.33 -16.03 -4.99
N ILE A 16 3.77 -14.85 -4.54
CA ILE A 16 3.89 -13.66 -5.40
C ILE A 16 4.81 -13.92 -6.59
N LYS A 17 5.96 -14.58 -6.41
CA LYS A 17 6.86 -14.94 -7.51
C LYS A 17 6.17 -15.81 -8.55
N LYS A 18 5.42 -16.84 -8.12
CA LYS A 18 4.63 -17.70 -9.03
C LYS A 18 3.58 -16.88 -9.78
N THR A 19 2.86 -16.00 -9.07
CA THR A 19 1.85 -15.13 -9.69
C THR A 19 2.47 -14.26 -10.77
N ILE A 20 3.61 -13.61 -10.49
CA ILE A 20 4.36 -12.80 -11.48
C ILE A 20 4.74 -13.61 -12.73
N LEU A 21 5.18 -14.87 -12.57
CA LEU A 21 5.53 -15.72 -13.71
C LEU A 21 4.31 -16.19 -14.50
N SER A 22 3.13 -16.21 -13.88
CA SER A 22 1.89 -16.75 -14.46
C SER A 22 0.96 -15.70 -15.08
N THR A 23 1.16 -14.41 -14.78
CA THR A 23 0.29 -13.33 -15.26
C THR A 23 1.06 -12.02 -15.46
N SER A 24 0.61 -11.22 -16.41
CA SER A 24 1.05 -9.83 -16.60
C SER A 24 0.13 -8.81 -15.92
N ASP A 25 -0.96 -9.25 -15.28
CA ASP A 25 -1.92 -8.36 -14.63
C ASP A 25 -1.42 -7.92 -13.25
N ALA A 26 -0.99 -6.66 -13.17
CA ALA A 26 -0.54 -6.02 -11.95
C ALA A 26 -1.63 -5.98 -10.86
N ASN A 27 -2.91 -5.89 -11.22
CA ASN A 27 -3.99 -5.89 -10.24
C ASN A 27 -4.08 -7.23 -9.53
N ARG A 28 -3.93 -8.33 -10.27
CA ARG A 28 -3.93 -9.67 -9.69
C ARG A 28 -2.78 -9.86 -8.71
N ILE A 29 -1.57 -9.41 -9.07
CA ILE A 29 -0.40 -9.45 -8.18
C ILE A 29 -0.66 -8.61 -6.92
N LYS A 30 -1.23 -7.41 -7.08
CA LYS A 30 -1.57 -6.53 -5.96
C LYS A 30 -2.62 -7.14 -5.03
N GLN A 31 -3.67 -7.75 -5.57
CA GLN A 31 -4.69 -8.42 -4.76
C GLN A 31 -4.06 -9.55 -3.93
N GLU A 32 -3.21 -10.37 -4.54
CA GLU A 32 -2.50 -11.42 -3.82
C GLU A 32 -1.63 -10.84 -2.69
N ALA A 33 -0.87 -9.78 -2.98
CA ALA A 33 -0.04 -9.13 -1.97
C ALA A 33 -0.87 -8.57 -0.81
N ILE A 34 -2.06 -8.01 -1.06
CA ILE A 34 -2.99 -7.55 -0.01
C ILE A 34 -3.48 -8.72 0.84
N HIS A 35 -3.82 -9.86 0.24
CA HIS A 35 -4.19 -11.06 0.99
C HIS A 35 -3.05 -11.58 1.89
N GLU A 36 -1.80 -11.41 1.45
CA GLU A 36 -0.59 -11.75 2.22
C GLU A 36 -0.17 -10.66 3.24
N GLY A 37 -0.97 -9.61 3.42
CA GLY A 37 -0.75 -8.59 4.44
C GLY A 37 -0.03 -7.32 3.98
N LEU A 38 0.02 -7.05 2.67
CA LEU A 38 0.46 -5.74 2.17
C LEU A 38 -0.44 -4.64 2.72
N ILE A 39 0.18 -3.66 3.38
CA ILE A 39 -0.47 -2.41 3.76
C ILE A 39 -0.33 -1.43 2.60
N THR A 40 -1.46 -0.97 2.07
CA THR A 40 -1.49 0.00 0.98
C THR A 40 -1.11 1.40 1.46
N LEU A 41 -0.67 2.26 0.55
CA LEU A 41 -0.37 3.68 0.85
C LEU A 41 -1.53 4.36 1.60
N ARG A 42 -2.77 4.11 1.17
CA ARG A 42 -3.96 4.68 1.79
C ARG A 42 -4.21 4.14 3.20
N GLN A 43 -3.96 2.85 3.44
CA GLN A 43 -4.10 2.27 4.78
C GLN A 43 -3.05 2.83 5.74
N ASP A 44 -1.79 2.93 5.32
CA ASP A 44 -0.73 3.55 6.13
C ASP A 44 -1.00 5.04 6.41
N GLY A 45 -1.51 5.77 5.41
CA GLY A 45 -2.00 7.14 5.60
C GLY A 45 -3.13 7.24 6.62
N VAL A 46 -4.14 6.36 6.52
CA VAL A 46 -5.26 6.31 7.48
C VAL A 46 -4.76 6.03 8.90
N ALA A 47 -3.82 5.10 9.08
CA ALA A 47 -3.23 4.83 10.40
C ALA A 47 -2.60 6.10 11.01
N LYS A 48 -1.86 6.87 10.21
CA LYS A 48 -1.25 8.14 10.65
C LYS A 48 -2.26 9.24 10.96
N VAL A 49 -3.40 9.25 10.28
CA VAL A 49 -4.51 10.16 10.63
C VAL A 49 -5.09 9.79 11.99
N LEU A 50 -5.31 8.50 12.24
CA LEU A 50 -5.80 8.00 13.54
C LEU A 50 -4.82 8.29 14.67
N ASP A 51 -3.51 8.27 14.39
CA ASP A 51 -2.45 8.62 15.35
C ASP A 51 -2.24 10.15 15.51
N GLY A 52 -2.98 10.98 14.77
CA GLY A 52 -2.87 12.45 14.84
C GLY A 52 -1.61 13.03 14.16
N ILE A 53 -0.95 12.26 13.30
CA ILE A 53 0.31 12.64 12.62
C ILE A 53 0.05 13.37 11.30
N SER A 54 -1.08 13.11 10.64
CA SER A 54 -1.49 13.75 9.37
C SER A 54 -3.00 13.99 9.33
N THR A 55 -3.49 14.65 8.28
CA THR A 55 -4.91 14.94 8.07
C THR A 55 -5.52 14.06 6.98
N THR A 56 -6.84 13.87 7.04
CA THR A 56 -7.59 13.17 5.99
C THR A 56 -7.36 13.79 4.60
N GLU A 57 -7.31 15.11 4.52
CA GLU A 57 -7.11 15.90 3.32
C GLU A 57 -5.73 15.65 2.70
N GLU A 58 -4.68 15.60 3.53
CA GLU A 58 -3.33 15.28 3.06
C GLU A 58 -3.25 13.86 2.50
N VAL A 59 -3.82 12.88 3.20
CA VAL A 59 -3.80 11.47 2.78
C VAL A 59 -4.59 11.28 1.49
N LEU A 60 -5.78 11.86 1.37
CA LEU A 60 -6.59 11.77 0.14
C LEU A 60 -5.86 12.41 -1.04
N ARG A 61 -5.22 13.57 -0.85
CA ARG A 61 -4.48 14.26 -1.91
C ARG A 61 -3.33 13.41 -2.48
N VAL A 62 -2.66 12.61 -1.66
CA VAL A 62 -1.45 11.87 -2.07
C VAL A 62 -1.69 10.39 -2.41
N THR A 63 -2.91 9.88 -2.19
CA THR A 63 -3.26 8.47 -2.45
C THR A 63 -4.34 8.27 -3.51
N GLN A 64 -4.86 9.34 -4.11
CA GLN A 64 -5.72 9.27 -5.29
C GLN A 64 -4.89 8.93 -6.53
N ILE A 65 -4.99 7.69 -7.01
CA ILE A 65 -4.55 7.23 -8.34
C ILE A 65 -5.61 6.27 -8.87
#